data_AF-A0A9P7YIG4-F1
#
_entry.id   AF-A0A9P7YIG4-F1
#
_cell.length_a   1.000
_cell.length_b   1.000
_cell.length_c   1.000
_cell.angle_alpha   90.00
_cell.angle_beta   90.00
_cell.angle_gamma   90.00
#
_symmetry.space_group_name_H-M   'P 1'
#
loop_
_entity.id
_entity.type
_entity.pdbx_description
1 polymer ?
#
loop_
_entity_poly.entity_id
_entity_poly.type
_entity_poly.pdbx_seq_one_letter_code
_entity_poly.pdbx_strand_id
1 'polypeptide(L)'
;MARESFDNIFLDLSKQSGKCRFAENGFAWKVSGGSETFTVEAGTIAGSQWSRAAKGYEVKVYLRNSDMVQLDGFAQEDFERLSKLFKNFYSMNLEHKEHAIRGWNWGKGEFGKAELAFNVQNRPAFEIPYSEITNTNLAGKNEVAVEFSLPANGDDTGTNGSLGGAREKGKKSGAGMDQLVEMRFYIPGVTTKKEALEGEDAPSDAEGDEEQNAANLFYDTLMEKAEIGEVAGDTFATFLDVLHLTPRGRFDIDMYENSFRLRGKTYDYKIQYEHIKKFMCLPKPDETHFMICVGLDPPLRQGQTRYPFLVMQFKKDEEVTIDLNMTEELLKEKYDGKLAPHYEQPLHQVVTAVFRGLAAKKVNQPAKDFSSHHGQYGIKCSIKASEGFLYCLEKAFMFVPKPATYISFEQVKTIVFSRVGGAVSASRTFDITVQLREGGESQFSNINREEQKPLEDFFRIKQLRVKNEMDEDNTAILKAALRAEELASSDEEVVAARADRGSAAEDSESDDEDFKSDSESDVAEEFDSNHESSGSEDEQGGAASDAEERPKKKAKTG
;
A
#
# COMPACT_ATOMS: atom_id res chain seq x y z
N MET A 1 -13.25 -24.70 -46.99
CA MET A 1 -13.45 -23.59 -46.03
C MET A 1 -12.35 -22.58 -46.28
N ALA A 2 -12.72 -21.36 -46.63
CA ALA A 2 -11.74 -20.28 -46.75
C ALA A 2 -11.15 -20.03 -45.36
N ARG A 3 -9.83 -19.98 -45.27
CA ARG A 3 -9.10 -19.70 -44.02
C ARG A 3 -8.03 -18.69 -44.32
N GLU A 4 -7.96 -17.68 -43.48
CA GLU A 4 -6.93 -16.67 -43.57
C GLU A 4 -6.00 -16.77 -42.37
N SER A 5 -4.72 -16.53 -42.60
CA SER A 5 -3.72 -16.59 -41.56
C SER A 5 -2.85 -15.36 -41.57
N PHE A 6 -2.45 -14.96 -40.37
CA PHE A 6 -1.56 -13.85 -40.08
C PHE A 6 -0.50 -14.36 -39.10
N ASP A 7 0.76 -14.10 -39.41
CA ASP A 7 1.90 -14.51 -38.60
C ASP A 7 2.41 -13.30 -37.80
N ASN A 8 3.18 -13.56 -36.73
CA ASN A 8 3.70 -12.53 -35.84
C ASN A 8 2.64 -11.69 -35.11
N ILE A 9 1.47 -12.26 -34.84
CA ILE A 9 0.38 -11.60 -34.13
C ILE A 9 0.51 -11.85 -32.63
N PHE A 10 0.32 -10.83 -31.81
CA PHE A 10 0.35 -10.92 -30.36
C PHE A 10 -1.07 -10.88 -29.83
N LEU A 11 -1.44 -11.88 -29.02
CA LEU A 11 -2.72 -11.92 -28.32
C LEU A 11 -2.60 -11.18 -26.97
N ASP A 12 -3.49 -10.25 -26.69
CA ASP A 12 -3.66 -9.56 -25.40
C ASP A 12 -2.33 -9.12 -24.77
N LEU A 13 -1.56 -8.31 -25.51
CA LEU A 13 -0.25 -7.78 -25.11
C LEU A 13 0.82 -8.84 -24.80
N SER A 14 0.63 -10.08 -25.25
CA SER A 14 1.59 -11.18 -25.07
C SER A 14 3.03 -10.81 -25.43
N LYS A 15 3.98 -11.34 -24.66
CA LYS A 15 5.42 -11.23 -24.97
C LYS A 15 5.79 -11.98 -26.25
N GLN A 16 5.19 -13.16 -26.43
CA GLN A 16 5.51 -14.05 -27.55
C GLN A 16 4.53 -13.82 -28.70
N SER A 17 5.07 -13.76 -29.92
CA SER A 17 4.23 -13.71 -31.11
C SER A 17 3.67 -15.10 -31.43
N GLY A 18 2.52 -15.10 -32.09
CA GLY A 18 1.83 -16.30 -32.53
C GLY A 18 1.28 -16.15 -33.94
N LYS A 19 0.56 -17.19 -34.36
CA LYS A 19 -0.16 -17.24 -35.62
C LYS A 19 -1.64 -17.12 -35.33
N CYS A 20 -2.27 -16.07 -35.86
CA CYS A 20 -3.72 -15.89 -35.82
C CYS A 20 -4.33 -16.45 -37.10
N ARG A 21 -5.39 -17.24 -36.97
CA ARG A 21 -6.12 -17.86 -38.08
C ARG A 21 -7.59 -17.53 -37.96
N PHE A 22 -8.14 -16.94 -39.00
CA PHE A 22 -9.55 -16.60 -39.10
C PHE A 22 -10.27 -17.57 -40.03
N ALA A 23 -11.49 -17.95 -39.66
CA ALA A 23 -12.37 -18.85 -40.39
C ALA A 23 -13.84 -18.44 -40.19
N GLU A 24 -14.74 -19.01 -40.99
CA GLU A 24 -16.19 -18.73 -40.91
C GLU A 24 -16.79 -19.04 -39.53
N ASN A 25 -16.25 -20.03 -38.82
CA ASN A 25 -16.72 -20.43 -37.49
C ASN A 25 -16.06 -19.64 -36.34
N GLY A 26 -15.14 -18.72 -36.62
CA GLY A 26 -14.43 -17.94 -35.63
C GLY A 26 -12.93 -17.82 -35.91
N PHE A 27 -12.15 -17.42 -34.91
CA PHE A 27 -10.71 -17.32 -35.04
C PHE A 27 -9.97 -18.11 -33.96
N ALA A 28 -8.74 -18.47 -34.29
CA ALA A 28 -7.84 -19.19 -33.40
C ALA A 28 -6.47 -18.53 -33.39
N TRP A 29 -5.89 -18.35 -32.22
CA TRP A 29 -4.53 -17.87 -32.05
C TRP A 29 -3.68 -18.95 -31.40
N LYS A 30 -2.46 -19.15 -31.91
CA LYS A 30 -1.51 -20.12 -31.37
C LYS A 30 -0.13 -19.50 -31.29
N VAL A 31 0.49 -19.54 -30.11
CA VAL A 31 1.85 -19.04 -29.89
C VAL A 31 2.87 -19.81 -30.73
N SER A 32 3.91 -19.12 -31.20
CA SER A 32 4.96 -19.75 -32.01
C SER A 32 5.73 -20.77 -31.18
N GLY A 33 5.58 -22.06 -31.51
CA GLY A 33 6.24 -23.17 -30.80
C GLY A 33 5.47 -23.76 -29.60
N GLY A 34 4.35 -23.16 -29.18
CA GLY A 34 3.53 -23.70 -28.07
C GLY A 34 2.49 -24.72 -28.51
N SER A 35 1.95 -25.48 -27.56
CA SER A 35 0.89 -26.48 -27.80
C SER A 35 -0.52 -25.89 -27.68
N GLU A 36 -0.71 -24.88 -26.84
CA GLU A 36 -2.01 -24.31 -26.51
C GLU A 36 -2.53 -23.39 -27.62
N THR A 37 -3.82 -23.50 -27.92
CA THR A 37 -4.51 -22.72 -28.95
C THR A 37 -5.68 -22.00 -28.31
N PHE A 38 -5.66 -20.68 -28.38
CA PHE A 38 -6.78 -19.83 -28.03
C PHE A 38 -7.79 -19.84 -29.17
N THR A 39 -9.09 -19.93 -28.88
CA THR A 39 -10.15 -19.99 -29.89
C THR A 39 -11.34 -19.15 -29.46
N VAL A 40 -11.88 -18.39 -30.40
CA VAL A 40 -13.12 -17.62 -30.23
C VAL A 40 -14.09 -18.04 -31.32
N GLU A 41 -15.33 -18.34 -30.93
CA GLU A 41 -16.39 -18.73 -31.85
C GLU A 41 -17.07 -17.51 -32.47
N ALA A 42 -17.41 -17.58 -33.76
CA ALA A 42 -18.03 -16.47 -34.49
C ALA A 42 -19.31 -15.94 -33.81
N GLY A 43 -20.13 -16.83 -33.23
CA GLY A 43 -21.37 -16.44 -32.54
C GLY A 43 -21.15 -15.58 -31.30
N THR A 44 -19.96 -15.62 -30.70
CA THR A 44 -19.60 -14.82 -29.51
C THR A 44 -19.12 -13.42 -29.86
N ILE A 45 -18.80 -13.15 -31.13
CA ILE A 45 -18.30 -11.86 -31.58
C ILE A 45 -19.47 -10.86 -31.66
N ALA A 46 -19.28 -9.68 -31.04
CA ALA A 46 -20.26 -8.60 -30.97
C ALA A 46 -19.81 -7.33 -31.71
N GLY A 47 -18.51 -7.02 -31.69
CA GLY A 47 -17.94 -5.85 -32.36
C GLY A 47 -16.49 -6.08 -32.82
N SER A 48 -16.01 -5.25 -33.73
CA SER A 48 -14.59 -5.24 -34.12
C SER A 48 -14.11 -3.83 -34.45
N GLN A 49 -12.96 -3.46 -33.90
CA GLN A 49 -12.30 -2.18 -34.09
C GLN A 49 -10.87 -2.38 -34.61
N TRP A 50 -10.45 -1.48 -35.48
CA TRP A 50 -9.10 -1.35 -35.99
C TRP A 50 -8.50 -0.01 -35.56
N SER A 51 -7.30 -0.08 -34.98
CA SER A 51 -6.61 1.11 -34.49
C SER A 51 -5.08 0.94 -34.55
N ARG A 52 -4.35 2.04 -34.34
CA ARG A 52 -2.89 2.02 -34.22
C ARG A 52 -2.50 1.68 -32.78
N ALA A 53 -1.60 0.71 -32.62
CA ALA A 53 -1.06 0.25 -31.33
C ALA A 53 0.48 0.22 -31.32
N ALA A 54 1.09 -0.17 -30.19
CA ALA A 54 2.56 -0.14 -30.04
C ALA A 54 3.31 -1.03 -31.05
N LYS A 55 2.77 -2.20 -31.38
CA LYS A 55 3.41 -3.20 -32.28
C LYS A 55 2.93 -3.14 -33.74
N GLY A 56 2.29 -2.04 -34.16
CA GLY A 56 1.72 -1.91 -35.50
C GLY A 56 0.26 -1.50 -35.43
N TYR A 57 -0.59 -2.19 -36.15
CA TYR A 57 -2.04 -2.05 -36.00
C TYR A 57 -2.60 -3.17 -35.13
N GLU A 58 -3.68 -2.85 -34.44
CA GLU A 58 -4.43 -3.78 -33.61
C GLU A 58 -5.83 -4.02 -34.20
N VAL A 59 -6.32 -5.23 -33.99
CA VAL A 59 -7.74 -5.57 -34.10
C VAL A 59 -8.24 -5.87 -32.69
N LYS A 60 -9.11 -5.02 -32.18
CA LYS A 60 -9.84 -5.25 -30.92
C LYS A 60 -11.19 -5.88 -31.26
N VAL A 61 -11.45 -7.07 -30.72
CA VAL A 61 -12.68 -7.82 -30.94
C VAL A 61 -13.50 -7.81 -29.67
N TYR A 62 -14.69 -7.24 -29.71
CA TYR A 62 -15.63 -7.23 -28.59
C TYR A 62 -16.48 -8.49 -28.62
N LEU A 63 -16.64 -9.13 -27.47
CA LEU A 63 -17.43 -10.33 -27.29
C LEU A 63 -18.77 -10.00 -26.64
N ARG A 64 -19.78 -10.87 -26.85
CA ARG A 64 -21.14 -10.68 -26.32
C ARG A 64 -21.23 -10.76 -24.80
N ASN A 65 -20.27 -11.39 -24.15
CA ASN A 65 -20.18 -11.53 -22.70
C ASN A 65 -19.44 -10.35 -22.03
N SER A 66 -19.43 -9.17 -22.66
CA SER A 66 -18.74 -7.97 -22.18
C SER A 66 -17.22 -8.13 -22.01
N ASP A 67 -16.63 -9.09 -22.72
CA ASP A 67 -15.19 -9.24 -22.85
C ASP A 67 -14.66 -8.64 -24.15
N MET A 68 -13.33 -8.53 -24.22
CA MET A 68 -12.65 -8.21 -25.46
C MET A 68 -11.38 -9.01 -25.63
N VAL A 69 -10.94 -9.12 -26.88
CA VAL A 69 -9.69 -9.72 -27.29
C VAL A 69 -8.90 -8.70 -28.11
N GLN A 70 -7.64 -8.48 -27.78
CA GLN A 70 -6.74 -7.61 -28.52
C GLN A 70 -5.74 -8.44 -29.32
N LEU A 71 -5.65 -8.16 -30.62
CA LEU A 71 -4.69 -8.79 -31.51
C LEU A 71 -3.80 -7.70 -32.13
N ASP A 72 -2.52 -7.68 -31.76
CA ASP A 72 -1.56 -6.69 -32.23
C ASP A 72 -0.59 -7.28 -33.25
N GLY A 73 0.04 -6.41 -34.05
CA GLY A 73 1.12 -6.81 -34.95
C GLY A 73 0.73 -6.83 -36.43
N PHE A 74 -0.46 -6.34 -36.77
CA PHE A 74 -0.90 -6.24 -38.15
C PHE A 74 -0.20 -5.08 -38.88
N ALA A 75 0.05 -5.27 -40.17
CA ALA A 75 0.53 -4.22 -41.05
C ALA A 75 -0.65 -3.36 -41.55
N GLN A 76 -0.37 -2.13 -41.99
CA GLN A 76 -1.41 -1.27 -42.55
C GLN A 76 -2.11 -1.92 -43.76
N GLU A 77 -1.35 -2.66 -44.56
CA GLU A 77 -1.83 -3.37 -45.76
C GLU A 77 -2.82 -4.50 -45.41
N ASP A 78 -2.79 -5.02 -44.19
CA ASP A 78 -3.72 -6.06 -43.74
C ASP A 78 -5.15 -5.53 -43.54
N PHE A 79 -5.35 -4.21 -43.44
CA PHE A 79 -6.65 -3.60 -43.17
C PHE A 79 -7.72 -4.00 -44.19
N GLU A 80 -7.43 -3.90 -45.49
CA GLU A 80 -8.40 -4.24 -46.53
C GLU A 80 -8.78 -5.73 -46.51
N ARG A 81 -7.78 -6.56 -46.21
CA ARG A 81 -7.92 -8.01 -46.15
C ARG A 81 -8.76 -8.42 -44.94
N LEU A 82 -8.47 -7.87 -43.77
CA LEU A 82 -9.25 -8.05 -42.55
C LEU A 82 -10.67 -7.48 -42.67
N SER A 83 -10.84 -6.30 -43.28
CA SER A 83 -12.17 -5.71 -43.48
C SER A 83 -13.07 -6.61 -44.33
N LYS A 84 -12.54 -7.18 -45.43
CA LYS A 84 -13.26 -8.18 -46.24
C LYS A 84 -13.55 -9.44 -45.44
N LEU A 85 -12.61 -9.88 -44.63
CA LEU A 85 -12.77 -11.06 -43.78
C LEU A 85 -13.91 -10.89 -42.77
N PHE A 86 -13.88 -9.82 -41.96
CA PHE A 86 -14.90 -9.57 -40.94
C PHE A 86 -16.30 -9.42 -41.56
N LYS A 87 -16.37 -8.79 -42.74
CA LYS A 87 -17.61 -8.65 -43.48
C LYS A 87 -18.13 -9.98 -44.03
N ASN A 88 -17.26 -10.82 -44.58
CA ASN A 88 -17.68 -12.07 -45.23
C ASN A 88 -17.92 -13.22 -44.23
N PHE A 89 -17.08 -13.34 -43.20
CA PHE A 89 -17.14 -14.45 -42.25
C PHE A 89 -18.05 -14.15 -41.06
N TYR A 90 -18.07 -12.91 -40.58
CA TYR A 90 -18.81 -12.54 -39.36
C TYR A 90 -19.97 -11.58 -39.63
N SER A 91 -20.16 -11.10 -40.87
CA SER A 91 -21.17 -10.10 -41.23
C SER A 91 -21.01 -8.79 -40.45
N MET A 92 -19.76 -8.39 -40.20
CA MET A 92 -19.43 -7.23 -39.36
C MET A 92 -18.49 -6.27 -40.07
N ASN A 93 -18.61 -4.99 -39.73
CA ASN A 93 -17.68 -3.96 -40.21
C ASN A 93 -16.51 -3.85 -39.23
N LEU A 94 -15.30 -3.77 -39.79
CA LEU A 94 -14.11 -3.45 -39.02
C LEU A 94 -14.02 -1.92 -38.90
N GLU A 95 -14.35 -1.38 -37.73
CA GLU A 95 -14.43 0.07 -37.52
C GLU A 95 -13.05 0.68 -37.34
N HIS A 96 -12.69 1.63 -38.21
CA HIS A 96 -11.42 2.34 -38.10
C HIS A 96 -11.54 3.48 -37.05
N LYS A 97 -10.90 3.33 -35.90
CA LYS A 97 -10.79 4.39 -34.89
C LYS A 97 -9.41 5.03 -34.89
N GLU A 98 -9.41 6.37 -34.96
CA GLU A 98 -8.20 7.19 -34.81
C GLU A 98 -8.05 7.64 -33.36
N HIS A 99 -6.87 7.39 -32.78
CA HIS A 99 -6.55 7.85 -31.42
C HIS A 99 -6.16 9.34 -31.37
N ALA A 100 -6.37 9.96 -30.20
CA ALA A 100 -5.97 11.33 -29.93
C ALA A 100 -4.46 11.43 -29.64
N ILE A 101 -3.68 11.91 -30.61
CA ILE A 101 -2.20 12.00 -30.54
C ILE A 101 -1.67 13.36 -30.05
N ARG A 102 -2.55 14.29 -29.63
CA ARG A 102 -2.16 15.66 -29.26
C ARG A 102 -1.55 15.81 -27.87
N GLY A 103 -1.65 14.78 -27.02
CA GLY A 103 -1.18 14.83 -25.62
C GLY A 103 -2.01 15.73 -24.71
N TRP A 104 -3.27 16.02 -25.07
CA TRP A 104 -4.19 16.76 -24.20
C TRP A 104 -4.80 15.83 -23.15
N ASN A 105 -4.86 16.31 -21.92
CA ASN A 105 -5.30 15.53 -20.76
C ASN A 105 -6.69 15.94 -20.26
N TRP A 106 -7.45 16.71 -21.04
CA TRP A 106 -8.83 17.08 -20.75
C TRP A 106 -9.75 16.44 -21.79
N GLY A 107 -10.79 15.77 -21.30
CA GLY A 107 -11.64 14.92 -22.10
C GLY A 107 -12.85 14.43 -21.32
N LYS A 108 -13.59 13.49 -21.90
CA LYS A 108 -14.74 12.83 -21.28
C LYS A 108 -14.46 11.35 -21.12
N GLY A 109 -14.74 10.80 -19.93
CA GLY A 109 -14.76 9.36 -19.73
C GLY A 109 -16.11 8.79 -20.16
N GLU A 110 -16.10 7.75 -20.98
CA GLU A 110 -17.28 7.03 -21.45
C GLU A 110 -17.20 5.57 -21.03
N PHE A 111 -18.23 5.09 -20.33
CA PHE A 111 -18.29 3.73 -19.84
C PHE A 111 -18.87 2.79 -20.91
N GLY A 112 -18.01 2.08 -21.62
CA GLY A 112 -18.41 1.04 -22.57
C GLY A 112 -18.92 -0.24 -21.89
N LYS A 113 -19.08 -1.32 -22.67
CA LYS A 113 -19.47 -2.63 -22.14
C LYS A 113 -18.30 -3.37 -21.47
N ALA A 114 -17.11 -3.29 -22.06
CA ALA A 114 -15.92 -4.02 -21.62
C ALA A 114 -14.78 -3.11 -21.10
N GLU A 115 -14.85 -1.81 -21.38
CA GLU A 115 -13.78 -0.85 -21.10
C GLU A 115 -14.29 0.56 -20.84
N LEU A 116 -13.52 1.32 -20.07
CA LEU A 116 -13.64 2.76 -19.91
C LEU A 116 -12.81 3.47 -20.99
N ALA A 117 -13.44 4.25 -21.86
CA ALA A 117 -12.75 5.05 -22.87
C ALA A 117 -12.59 6.50 -22.40
N PHE A 118 -11.40 7.06 -22.51
CA PHE A 118 -11.16 8.50 -22.27
C PHE A 118 -11.04 9.24 -23.60
N ASN A 119 -12.05 10.03 -23.94
CA ASN A 119 -12.16 10.70 -25.23
C ASN A 119 -11.70 12.16 -25.17
N VAL A 120 -10.83 12.54 -26.10
CA VAL A 120 -10.35 13.91 -26.33
C VAL A 120 -10.81 14.34 -27.73
N GLN A 121 -11.68 15.35 -27.80
CA GLN A 121 -12.30 15.78 -29.07
C GLN A 121 -13.00 14.64 -29.83
N ASN A 122 -13.78 13.81 -29.12
CA ASN A 122 -14.50 12.64 -29.66
C ASN A 122 -13.59 11.57 -30.28
N ARG A 123 -12.31 11.55 -29.91
CA ARG A 123 -11.36 10.50 -30.27
C ARG A 123 -10.82 9.85 -28.99
N PRO A 124 -10.74 8.51 -28.92
CA PRO A 124 -10.16 7.85 -27.76
C PRO A 124 -8.68 8.25 -27.61
N ALA A 125 -8.29 8.70 -26.43
CA ALA A 125 -6.89 8.88 -26.07
C ALA A 125 -6.32 7.56 -25.53
N PHE A 126 -7.09 6.88 -24.69
CA PHE A 126 -6.81 5.54 -24.20
C PHE A 126 -8.11 4.87 -23.74
N GLU A 127 -8.07 3.54 -23.67
CA GLU A 127 -9.14 2.72 -23.12
C GLU A 127 -8.59 1.79 -22.03
N ILE A 128 -9.31 1.68 -20.93
CA ILE A 128 -8.97 0.81 -19.79
C ILE A 128 -9.96 -0.35 -19.76
N PRO A 129 -9.51 -1.59 -20.02
CA PRO A 129 -10.27 -2.80 -19.79
C PRO A 129 -10.73 -2.91 -18.34
N TYR A 130 -12.01 -3.19 -18.09
CA TYR A 130 -12.50 -3.41 -16.73
C TYR A 130 -11.84 -4.61 -16.05
N SER A 131 -11.50 -5.64 -16.84
CA SER A 131 -10.81 -6.84 -16.37
C SER A 131 -9.38 -6.59 -15.84
N GLU A 132 -8.78 -5.44 -16.14
CA GLU A 132 -7.45 -5.06 -15.67
C GLU A 132 -7.51 -4.28 -14.35
N ILE A 133 -8.68 -3.78 -13.95
CA ILE A 133 -8.85 -3.01 -12.73
C ILE A 133 -8.93 -3.96 -11.53
N THR A 134 -8.00 -3.83 -10.59
CA THR A 134 -8.07 -4.58 -9.31
C THR A 134 -8.98 -3.87 -8.33
N ASN A 135 -8.85 -2.56 -8.26
CA ASN A 135 -9.44 -1.75 -7.21
C ASN A 135 -9.63 -0.31 -7.71
N THR A 136 -10.54 0.40 -7.08
CA THR A 136 -10.80 1.82 -7.32
C THR A 136 -11.05 2.48 -5.98
N ASN A 137 -10.67 3.75 -5.83
CA ASN A 137 -10.87 4.49 -4.59
C ASN A 137 -11.05 5.99 -4.84
N LEU A 138 -11.81 6.65 -3.98
CA LEU A 138 -11.93 8.11 -3.94
C LEU A 138 -10.71 8.71 -3.23
N ALA A 139 -9.65 8.99 -3.99
CA ALA A 139 -8.40 9.56 -3.48
C ALA A 139 -8.57 11.00 -2.97
N GLY A 140 -9.59 11.70 -3.46
CA GLY A 140 -9.94 13.06 -3.06
C GLY A 140 -11.37 13.40 -3.48
N LYS A 141 -11.83 14.61 -3.14
CA LYS A 141 -13.21 15.05 -3.42
C LYS A 141 -13.58 14.93 -4.90
N ASN A 142 -12.63 15.20 -5.80
CA ASN A 142 -12.80 15.15 -7.25
C ASN A 142 -11.78 14.22 -7.89
N GLU A 143 -11.19 13.30 -7.13
CA GLU A 143 -10.10 12.43 -7.61
C GLU A 143 -10.47 10.97 -7.43
N VAL A 144 -10.53 10.24 -8.54
CA VAL A 144 -10.75 8.79 -8.56
C VAL A 144 -9.43 8.12 -8.93
N ALA A 145 -8.92 7.30 -8.02
CA ALA A 145 -7.76 6.45 -8.27
C ALA A 145 -8.22 5.07 -8.76
N VAL A 146 -7.58 4.59 -9.83
CA VAL A 146 -7.80 3.28 -10.44
C VAL A 146 -6.50 2.50 -10.29
N GLU A 147 -6.56 1.38 -9.58
CA GLU A 147 -5.43 0.48 -9.35
C GLU A 147 -5.53 -0.71 -10.30
N PHE A 148 -4.43 -1.01 -10.97
CA PHE A 148 -4.36 -2.05 -11.97
C PHE A 148 -3.80 -3.34 -11.40
N SER A 149 -4.27 -4.44 -11.95
CA SER A 149 -3.86 -5.78 -11.60
C SER A 149 -2.43 -6.02 -12.09
N LEU A 150 -1.52 -6.26 -11.15
CA LEU A 150 -0.13 -6.56 -11.45
C LEU A 150 0.08 -8.07 -11.52
N PRO A 151 0.80 -8.58 -12.52
CA PRO A 151 1.13 -9.99 -12.61
C PRO A 151 2.05 -10.38 -11.44
N ALA A 152 1.70 -11.43 -10.69
CA ALA A 152 2.49 -11.90 -9.55
C ALA A 152 3.85 -12.47 -10.01
N ASN A 153 3.95 -12.96 -11.25
CA ASN A 153 5.15 -13.49 -11.88
C ASN A 153 5.15 -13.20 -13.40
N GLY A 154 6.29 -13.38 -14.08
CA GLY A 154 6.41 -13.08 -15.52
C GLY A 154 5.59 -13.93 -16.49
N ASP A 155 4.90 -14.96 -15.97
CA ASP A 155 3.94 -15.85 -16.66
C ASP A 155 2.49 -15.62 -16.19
N ASP A 156 2.30 -14.80 -15.15
CA ASP A 156 1.01 -14.35 -14.66
C ASP A 156 0.58 -13.10 -15.43
N THR A 157 -0.72 -12.88 -15.53
CA THR A 157 -1.28 -11.90 -16.47
C THR A 157 -1.66 -10.60 -15.82
N GLY A 158 -1.65 -10.56 -14.48
CA GLY A 158 -2.13 -9.40 -13.75
C GLY A 158 -3.56 -9.10 -14.19
N THR A 159 -4.38 -10.13 -14.33
CA THR A 159 -5.83 -9.99 -14.55
C THR A 159 -6.53 -10.69 -13.41
N ASN A 160 -7.73 -10.22 -13.04
CA ASN A 160 -8.54 -10.89 -12.01
C ASN A 160 -9.00 -12.27 -12.49
N GLY A 161 -8.18 -13.30 -12.24
CA GLY A 161 -8.35 -14.66 -12.74
C GLY A 161 -9.44 -15.51 -12.08
N SER A 162 -10.37 -14.92 -11.31
CA SER A 162 -11.46 -15.68 -10.65
C SER A 162 -12.74 -15.81 -11.49
N LEU A 163 -12.83 -15.12 -12.62
CA LEU A 163 -14.02 -15.12 -13.47
C LEU A 163 -13.86 -16.19 -14.57
N GLY A 164 -14.35 -17.40 -14.29
CA GLY A 164 -14.32 -18.52 -15.25
C GLY A 164 -15.02 -18.20 -16.57
N GLY A 165 -14.57 -18.84 -17.65
CA GLY A 165 -15.09 -18.64 -19.01
C GLY A 165 -13.98 -18.36 -20.02
N ALA A 166 -14.27 -17.71 -21.16
CA ALA A 166 -13.27 -17.32 -22.16
C ALA A 166 -12.08 -16.51 -21.60
N ARG A 167 -12.25 -15.93 -20.39
CA ARG A 167 -11.22 -15.29 -19.56
C ARG A 167 -10.14 -16.24 -19.02
N GLU A 168 -10.43 -17.53 -18.82
CA GLU A 168 -9.43 -18.54 -18.40
C GLU A 168 -8.46 -18.89 -19.56
N LYS A 169 -8.93 -18.73 -20.81
CA LYS A 169 -8.17 -19.06 -22.02
C LYS A 169 -7.42 -17.88 -22.63
N GLY A 170 -7.83 -16.64 -22.31
CA GLY A 170 -7.18 -15.41 -22.71
C GLY A 170 -6.40 -14.81 -21.54
N LYS A 171 -5.40 -15.53 -21.04
CA LYS A 171 -4.37 -14.94 -20.18
C LYS A 171 -3.77 -13.74 -20.93
N LYS A 172 -4.13 -12.50 -20.57
CA LYS A 172 -3.47 -11.27 -21.05
C LYS A 172 -2.01 -11.30 -20.62
N SER A 173 -1.11 -11.91 -21.39
CA SER A 173 0.25 -12.25 -20.93
C SER A 173 1.01 -11.01 -20.43
N GLY A 174 0.88 -10.77 -19.14
CA GLY A 174 1.40 -9.62 -18.41
C GLY A 174 2.88 -9.81 -18.21
N ALA A 175 3.66 -8.92 -18.81
CA ALA A 175 4.78 -8.26 -18.17
C ALA A 175 5.63 -7.61 -19.25
N GLY A 176 5.19 -6.46 -19.76
CA GLY A 176 6.16 -5.46 -20.20
C GLY A 176 7.12 -5.14 -19.05
N MET A 177 8.33 -4.65 -19.38
CA MET A 177 9.26 -4.16 -18.35
C MET A 177 8.64 -3.02 -17.55
N ASP A 178 7.84 -2.19 -18.22
CA ASP A 178 7.03 -1.13 -17.62
C ASP A 178 5.59 -1.62 -17.44
N GLN A 179 5.02 -1.34 -16.27
CA GLN A 179 3.65 -1.71 -15.91
C GLN A 179 2.93 -0.51 -15.33
N LEU A 180 1.71 -0.26 -15.82
CA LEU A 180 0.83 0.73 -15.22
C LEU A 180 0.29 0.14 -13.91
N VAL A 181 0.58 0.83 -12.80
CA VAL A 181 0.19 0.37 -11.44
C VAL A 181 -1.05 1.10 -10.95
N GLU A 182 -1.10 2.41 -11.17
CA GLU A 182 -2.16 3.29 -10.67
C GLU A 182 -2.35 4.44 -11.67
N MET A 183 -3.59 4.83 -11.88
CA MET A 183 -3.97 6.04 -12.62
C MET A 183 -4.95 6.85 -11.78
N ARG A 184 -4.84 8.19 -11.80
CA ARG A 184 -5.77 9.08 -11.11
C ARG A 184 -6.46 10.01 -12.09
N PHE A 185 -7.77 10.07 -12.01
CA PHE A 185 -8.61 10.97 -12.78
C PHE A 185 -9.06 12.13 -11.91
N TYR A 186 -8.96 13.35 -12.44
CA TYR A 186 -9.64 14.50 -11.88
C TYR A 186 -11.00 14.68 -12.55
N ILE A 187 -12.08 14.58 -11.78
CA ILE A 187 -13.47 14.63 -12.23
C ILE A 187 -14.16 15.83 -11.58
N PRO A 188 -14.25 16.97 -12.28
CA PRO A 188 -14.85 18.17 -11.72
C PRO A 188 -16.38 18.13 -11.72
N GLY A 189 -16.98 18.80 -10.74
CA GLY A 189 -18.39 19.20 -10.76
C GLY A 189 -19.35 18.22 -10.09
N VAL A 190 -20.64 18.49 -10.29
CA VAL A 190 -21.77 17.68 -9.85
C VAL A 190 -22.51 17.18 -11.09
N THR A 191 -23.17 16.03 -10.97
CA THR A 191 -23.96 15.44 -12.05
C THR A 191 -25.21 14.78 -11.47
N THR A 192 -26.22 14.62 -12.30
CA THR A 192 -27.42 13.84 -11.98
C THR A 192 -27.27 12.43 -12.56
N LYS A 193 -27.82 11.40 -11.91
CA LYS A 193 -27.74 10.00 -12.40
C LYS A 193 -28.26 9.84 -13.84
N LYS A 194 -29.15 10.73 -14.27
CA LYS A 194 -29.80 10.71 -15.59
C LYS A 194 -28.92 11.23 -16.72
N GLU A 195 -28.06 12.22 -16.46
CA GLU A 195 -27.19 12.83 -17.48
C GLU A 195 -25.92 12.00 -17.78
N ALA A 196 -25.50 11.14 -16.84
CA ALA A 196 -24.29 10.33 -16.99
C ALA A 196 -24.49 9.00 -17.76
N LEU A 197 -25.74 8.53 -17.89
CA LEU A 197 -26.11 7.25 -18.51
C LEU A 197 -26.57 7.40 -19.97
N GLU A 198 -26.08 8.40 -20.72
CA GLU A 198 -26.34 8.54 -22.17
C GLU A 198 -25.63 7.44 -23.03
N GLY A 199 -25.84 6.18 -22.68
CA GLY A 199 -25.50 4.98 -23.45
C GLY A 199 -26.62 3.93 -23.28
N GLU A 200 -26.87 3.12 -24.31
CA GLU A 200 -28.09 2.32 -24.61
C GLU A 200 -28.74 1.42 -23.50
N ASP A 201 -28.27 1.41 -22.26
CA ASP A 201 -28.76 0.50 -21.19
C ASP A 201 -29.20 1.26 -19.92
N ALA A 202 -30.05 2.30 -20.04
CA ALA A 202 -30.66 2.96 -18.87
C ALA A 202 -32.03 2.30 -18.52
N PRO A 203 -32.20 1.71 -17.31
CA PRO A 203 -33.52 1.29 -16.84
C PRO A 203 -34.44 2.51 -16.68
N SER A 204 -35.68 2.40 -17.14
CA SER A 204 -36.65 3.51 -17.25
C SER A 204 -37.14 4.10 -15.92
N ASP A 205 -36.67 3.60 -14.78
CA ASP A 205 -37.18 3.91 -13.43
C ASP A 205 -36.10 4.54 -12.51
N ALA A 206 -35.16 5.32 -13.06
CA ALA A 206 -34.26 6.12 -12.23
C ALA A 206 -34.97 7.40 -11.72
N GLU A 207 -35.82 7.28 -10.71
CA GLU A 207 -36.26 8.43 -9.89
C GLU A 207 -35.10 8.83 -8.95
N GLY A 208 -34.50 9.99 -9.19
CA GLY A 208 -33.47 10.55 -8.31
C GLY A 208 -32.85 11.85 -8.83
N ASP A 209 -33.56 12.97 -8.62
CA ASP A 209 -33.11 14.37 -8.83
C ASP A 209 -32.13 14.85 -7.72
N GLU A 210 -31.27 13.98 -7.21
CA GLU A 210 -30.23 14.39 -6.25
C GLU A 210 -28.92 14.67 -6.99
N GLU A 211 -28.54 15.94 -7.05
CA GLU A 211 -27.22 16.37 -7.50
C GLU A 211 -26.16 15.72 -6.61
N GLN A 212 -25.37 14.82 -7.20
CA GLN A 212 -24.25 14.19 -6.51
C GLN A 212 -22.93 14.58 -7.16
N ASN A 213 -21.84 14.42 -6.42
CA ASN A 213 -20.50 14.67 -6.93
C ASN A 213 -20.23 13.72 -8.13
N ALA A 214 -19.81 14.28 -9.26
CA ALA A 214 -19.52 13.50 -10.47
C ALA A 214 -18.42 12.46 -10.25
N ALA A 215 -17.46 12.73 -9.36
CA ALA A 215 -16.43 11.77 -8.99
C ALA A 215 -17.00 10.54 -8.26
N ASN A 216 -17.99 10.73 -7.39
CA ASN A 216 -18.64 9.62 -6.68
C ASN A 216 -19.41 8.74 -7.65
N LEU A 217 -20.19 9.33 -8.56
CA LEU A 217 -20.93 8.57 -9.57
C LEU A 217 -19.97 7.79 -10.49
N PHE A 218 -18.88 8.42 -10.92
CA PHE A 218 -17.87 7.74 -11.73
C PHE A 218 -17.24 6.57 -10.97
N TYR A 219 -16.91 6.77 -9.69
CA TYR A 219 -16.38 5.72 -8.82
C TYR A 219 -17.36 4.56 -8.66
N ASP A 220 -18.63 4.82 -8.36
CA ASP A 220 -19.67 3.80 -8.18
C ASP A 220 -19.90 3.02 -9.48
N THR A 221 -20.01 3.73 -10.61
CA THR A 221 -20.18 3.12 -11.95
C THR A 221 -18.97 2.26 -12.32
N LEU A 222 -17.75 2.71 -12.00
CA LEU A 222 -16.55 1.93 -12.26
C LEU A 222 -16.48 0.70 -11.36
N MET A 223 -16.88 0.81 -10.09
CA MET A 223 -16.92 -0.32 -9.17
C MET A 223 -17.90 -1.40 -9.64
N GLU A 224 -19.08 -1.00 -10.13
CA GLU A 224 -20.10 -1.89 -10.67
C GLU A 224 -19.62 -2.55 -11.97
N LYS A 225 -19.18 -1.78 -12.98
CA LYS A 225 -18.76 -2.33 -14.28
C LYS A 225 -17.47 -3.16 -14.24
N ALA A 226 -16.58 -2.87 -13.30
CA ALA A 226 -15.39 -3.68 -13.07
C ALA A 226 -15.63 -4.83 -12.07
N GLU A 227 -16.88 -5.01 -11.62
CA GLU A 227 -17.31 -6.11 -10.74
C GLU A 227 -16.47 -6.22 -9.46
N ILE A 228 -15.78 -5.15 -9.01
CA ILE A 228 -14.70 -5.21 -8.00
C ILE A 228 -15.18 -5.81 -6.66
N GLY A 229 -16.48 -5.70 -6.36
CA GLY A 229 -17.12 -6.35 -5.22
C GLY A 229 -17.50 -7.82 -5.45
N GLU A 230 -18.06 -8.17 -6.60
CA GLU A 230 -18.53 -9.53 -6.92
C GLU A 230 -17.36 -10.48 -7.26
N VAL A 231 -16.28 -9.98 -7.87
CA VAL A 231 -15.06 -10.76 -8.20
C VAL A 231 -14.41 -11.39 -6.96
N ALA A 232 -14.56 -10.75 -5.78
CA ALA A 232 -13.98 -11.24 -4.54
C ALA A 232 -14.68 -12.51 -4.00
N GLY A 233 -15.85 -12.87 -4.54
CA GLY A 233 -16.70 -13.96 -4.08
C GLY A 233 -17.55 -13.56 -2.88
N ASP A 234 -18.38 -14.49 -2.40
CA ASP A 234 -19.16 -14.28 -1.18
C ASP A 234 -18.23 -14.08 0.02
N THR A 235 -18.50 -13.08 0.84
CA THR A 235 -17.77 -12.88 2.09
C THR A 235 -18.10 -14.03 3.03
N PHE A 236 -17.08 -14.64 3.64
CA PHE A 236 -17.25 -15.67 4.67
C PHE A 236 -17.60 -15.05 6.02
N ALA A 237 -17.06 -13.87 6.31
CA ALA A 237 -17.36 -13.09 7.50
C ALA A 237 -17.13 -11.60 7.24
N THR A 238 -17.97 -10.77 7.85
CA THR A 238 -17.84 -9.31 7.82
C THR A 238 -17.82 -8.78 9.25
N PHE A 239 -16.81 -7.96 9.58
CA PHE A 239 -16.69 -7.27 10.86
C PHE A 239 -16.81 -5.77 10.63
N LEU A 240 -17.85 -5.16 11.19
CA LEU A 240 -18.16 -3.76 10.96
C LEU A 240 -17.45 -2.85 11.97
N ASP A 241 -17.09 -1.65 11.52
CA ASP A 241 -16.61 -0.52 12.32
C ASP A 241 -15.38 -0.79 13.21
N VAL A 242 -14.46 -1.66 12.76
CA VAL A 242 -13.28 -2.05 13.54
C VAL A 242 -12.29 -0.89 13.65
N LEU A 243 -11.96 -0.51 14.89
CA LEU A 243 -11.00 0.55 15.18
C LEU A 243 -9.57 0.11 14.88
N HIS A 244 -8.92 0.81 13.96
CA HIS A 244 -7.50 0.66 13.66
C HIS A 244 -6.69 1.82 14.26
N LEU A 245 -5.65 1.49 15.00
CA LEU A 245 -4.63 2.43 15.48
C LEU A 245 -3.58 2.72 14.39
N THR A 246 -3.33 1.76 13.49
CA THR A 246 -2.38 1.90 12.38
C THR A 246 -2.83 1.03 11.20
N PRO A 247 -3.08 1.59 10.01
CA PRO A 247 -3.37 3.01 9.75
C PRO A 247 -4.51 3.52 10.64
N ARG A 248 -4.47 4.78 11.05
CA ARG A 248 -5.49 5.31 11.96
C ARG A 248 -6.82 5.48 11.22
N GLY A 249 -7.85 4.78 11.67
CA GLY A 249 -9.18 4.87 11.06
C GLY A 249 -10.15 3.84 11.61
N ARG A 250 -11.37 3.84 11.08
CA ARG A 250 -12.34 2.78 11.29
C ARG A 250 -12.58 2.12 9.94
N PHE A 251 -12.50 0.80 9.93
CA PHE A 251 -12.59 0.00 8.72
C PHE A 251 -13.53 -1.17 8.98
N ASP A 252 -14.37 -1.46 8.00
CA ASP A 252 -15.05 -2.74 7.92
C ASP A 252 -14.06 -3.76 7.36
N ILE A 253 -14.10 -4.98 7.89
CA ILE A 253 -13.23 -6.08 7.49
C ILE A 253 -14.08 -7.16 6.85
N ASP A 254 -13.98 -7.29 5.53
CA ASP A 254 -14.63 -8.36 4.78
C ASP A 254 -13.62 -9.47 4.50
N MET A 255 -13.93 -10.69 4.93
CA MET A 255 -13.05 -11.84 4.80
C MET A 255 -13.54 -12.75 3.68
N TYR A 256 -12.70 -13.01 2.69
CA TYR A 256 -12.92 -13.92 1.59
C TYR A 256 -12.02 -15.15 1.73
N GLU A 257 -12.06 -16.08 0.77
CA GLU A 257 -11.30 -17.33 0.83
C GLU A 257 -9.78 -17.12 0.83
N ASN A 258 -9.26 -16.25 -0.04
CA ASN A 258 -7.81 -16.07 -0.24
C ASN A 258 -7.31 -14.67 0.21
N SER A 259 -8.22 -13.74 0.45
CA SER A 259 -7.91 -12.36 0.82
C SER A 259 -8.92 -11.81 1.81
N PHE A 260 -8.57 -10.71 2.46
CA PHE A 260 -9.52 -9.87 3.19
C PHE A 260 -9.44 -8.43 2.67
N ARG A 261 -10.54 -7.71 2.78
CA ARG A 261 -10.67 -6.32 2.35
C ARG A 261 -10.94 -5.42 3.56
N LEU A 262 -10.19 -4.34 3.67
CA LEU A 262 -10.39 -3.29 4.67
C LEU A 262 -11.10 -2.12 4.00
N ARG A 263 -12.40 -1.98 4.26
CA ARG A 263 -13.22 -0.89 3.70
C ARG A 263 -13.33 0.25 4.69
N GLY A 264 -12.64 1.35 4.43
CA GLY A 264 -12.78 2.60 5.16
C GLY A 264 -13.60 3.60 4.36
N LYS A 265 -13.94 4.74 4.99
CA LYS A 265 -14.67 5.82 4.30
C LYS A 265 -13.90 6.48 3.15
N THR A 266 -12.57 6.45 3.22
CA THR A 266 -11.67 7.15 2.29
C THR A 266 -10.69 6.20 1.63
N TYR A 267 -10.42 5.05 2.25
CA TYR A 267 -9.42 4.11 1.78
C TYR A 267 -9.96 2.70 1.85
N ASP A 268 -9.75 1.98 0.75
CA ASP A 268 -10.11 0.58 0.60
C ASP A 268 -8.86 -0.20 0.25
N TYR A 269 -8.60 -1.28 0.99
CA TYR A 269 -7.43 -2.12 0.79
C TYR A 269 -7.81 -3.58 0.66
N LYS A 270 -7.41 -4.22 -0.45
CA LYS A 270 -7.45 -5.68 -0.61
C LYS A 270 -6.10 -6.29 -0.24
N ILE A 271 -6.09 -7.20 0.72
CA ILE A 271 -4.87 -7.84 1.24
C ILE A 271 -4.99 -9.36 1.13
N GLN A 272 -4.06 -9.96 0.40
CA GLN A 272 -3.96 -11.43 0.29
C GLN A 272 -3.44 -12.03 1.60
N TYR A 273 -3.96 -13.20 2.00
CA TYR A 273 -3.49 -13.86 3.24
C TYR A 273 -2.01 -14.27 3.18
N GLU A 274 -1.46 -14.47 1.98
CA GLU A 274 -0.04 -14.79 1.77
C GLU A 274 0.92 -13.66 2.21
N HIS A 275 0.45 -12.42 2.15
CA HIS A 275 1.19 -11.24 2.58
C HIS A 275 1.23 -11.11 4.11
N ILE A 276 0.39 -11.85 4.84
CA ILE A 276 0.46 -11.90 6.30
C ILE A 276 1.65 -12.77 6.71
N LYS A 277 2.69 -12.12 7.24
CA LYS A 277 3.86 -12.82 7.79
C LYS A 277 3.76 -13.04 9.28
N LYS A 278 3.13 -12.12 10.00
CA LYS A 278 3.05 -12.14 11.47
C LYS A 278 1.63 -11.84 11.91
N PHE A 279 1.17 -12.55 12.92
CA PHE A 279 -0.14 -12.33 13.51
C PHE A 279 -0.02 -12.46 15.03
N MET A 280 -0.38 -11.40 15.75
CA MET A 280 -0.19 -11.30 17.19
C MET A 280 -1.48 -10.81 17.85
N CYS A 281 -1.83 -11.40 19.00
CA CYS A 281 -2.92 -10.93 19.85
C CYS A 281 -2.31 -10.47 21.19
N LEU A 282 -2.43 -9.18 21.48
CA LEU A 282 -1.73 -8.49 22.57
C LEU A 282 -2.76 -7.86 23.52
N PRO A 283 -2.91 -8.35 24.77
CA PRO A 283 -3.76 -7.72 25.76
C PRO A 283 -3.16 -6.38 26.18
N LYS A 284 -3.95 -5.31 26.12
CA LYS A 284 -3.48 -3.98 26.51
C LYS A 284 -3.35 -3.90 28.04
N PRO A 285 -2.32 -3.22 28.59
CA PRO A 285 -2.15 -3.08 30.05
C PRO A 285 -3.19 -2.18 30.75
N ASP A 286 -4.32 -1.88 30.09
CA ASP A 286 -5.45 -1.14 30.67
C ASP A 286 -6.60 -2.05 31.09
N GLU A 287 -6.43 -3.38 30.98
CA GLU A 287 -7.40 -4.44 31.30
C GLU A 287 -8.73 -4.38 30.54
N THR A 288 -8.90 -3.42 29.63
CA THR A 288 -10.17 -3.10 28.96
C THR A 288 -10.11 -3.38 27.46
N HIS A 289 -8.91 -3.42 26.87
CA HIS A 289 -8.76 -3.60 25.43
C HIS A 289 -7.80 -4.74 25.05
N PHE A 290 -8.00 -5.26 23.85
CA PHE A 290 -7.08 -6.14 23.16
C PHE A 290 -6.61 -5.47 21.86
N MET A 291 -5.36 -5.72 21.50
CA MET A 291 -4.80 -5.28 20.23
C MET A 291 -4.45 -6.48 19.37
N ILE A 292 -4.93 -6.51 18.13
CA ILE A 292 -4.51 -7.51 17.14
C ILE A 292 -3.55 -6.82 16.18
N CYS A 293 -2.34 -7.37 16.06
CA CYS A 293 -1.29 -6.81 15.22
C CYS A 293 -0.94 -7.77 14.10
N VAL A 294 -1.09 -7.32 12.85
CA VAL A 294 -0.85 -8.10 11.63
C VAL A 294 0.34 -7.51 10.91
N GLY A 295 1.44 -8.26 10.81
CA GLY A 295 2.62 -7.87 10.03
C GLY A 295 2.48 -8.28 8.57
N LEU A 296 2.61 -7.31 7.67
CA LEU A 296 2.43 -7.43 6.23
C LEU A 296 3.76 -7.31 5.50
N ASP A 297 3.97 -8.17 4.52
CA ASP A 297 5.07 -8.08 3.55
C ASP A 297 4.54 -8.53 2.17
N PRO A 298 4.39 -7.60 1.21
CA PRO A 298 4.80 -6.19 1.26
C PRO A 298 3.96 -5.32 2.22
N PRO A 299 4.49 -4.17 2.71
CA PRO A 299 3.75 -3.28 3.59
C PRO A 299 2.59 -2.61 2.85
N LEU A 300 1.49 -2.35 3.58
CA LEU A 300 0.37 -1.59 3.05
C LEU A 300 0.82 -0.16 2.69
N ARG A 301 0.37 0.37 1.56
CA ARG A 301 0.71 1.74 1.13
C ARG A 301 -0.51 2.66 1.23
N GLN A 302 -0.27 3.87 1.70
CA GLN A 302 -1.24 4.96 1.69
C GLN A 302 -0.51 6.23 1.24
N GLY A 303 -0.63 6.55 -0.05
CA GLY A 303 0.22 7.55 -0.68
C GLY A 303 1.70 7.20 -0.52
N GLN A 304 2.49 8.13 0.05
CA GLN A 304 3.91 7.90 0.31
C GLN A 304 4.19 7.06 1.56
N THR A 305 3.21 6.94 2.48
CA THR A 305 3.41 6.26 3.76
C THR A 305 3.24 4.75 3.59
N ARG A 306 4.13 3.97 4.22
CA ARG A 306 4.08 2.50 4.25
C ARG A 306 3.78 2.01 5.66
N TYR A 307 2.82 1.10 5.78
CA TYR A 307 2.43 0.45 7.02
C TYR A 307 2.80 -1.04 6.96
N PRO A 308 3.96 -1.43 7.51
CA PRO A 308 4.35 -2.84 7.62
C PRO A 308 3.51 -3.61 8.65
N PHE A 309 2.77 -2.91 9.50
CA PHE A 309 1.87 -3.52 10.48
C PHE A 309 0.51 -2.84 10.46
N LEU A 310 -0.53 -3.66 10.53
CA LEU A 310 -1.87 -3.25 10.91
C LEU A 310 -2.02 -3.46 12.41
N VAL A 311 -2.56 -2.47 13.12
CA VAL A 311 -2.84 -2.55 14.56
C VAL A 311 -4.31 -2.23 14.78
N MET A 312 -5.09 -3.25 15.12
CA MET A 312 -6.51 -3.16 15.45
C MET A 312 -6.69 -3.12 16.96
N GLN A 313 -7.66 -2.37 17.46
CA GLN A 313 -8.02 -2.32 18.87
C GLN A 313 -9.48 -2.75 19.06
N PHE A 314 -9.68 -3.69 19.98
CA PHE A 314 -10.98 -4.24 20.35
C PHE A 314 -11.23 -4.02 21.84
N LYS A 315 -12.49 -3.86 22.21
CA LYS A 315 -12.87 -3.89 23.63
C LYS A 315 -12.92 -5.34 24.10
N LYS A 316 -12.54 -5.58 25.36
CA LYS A 316 -12.52 -6.92 25.96
C LYS A 316 -13.94 -7.50 26.12
N ASP A 317 -14.89 -6.65 26.49
CA ASP A 317 -16.26 -7.04 26.83
C ASP A 317 -17.24 -6.94 25.63
N GLU A 318 -16.72 -6.63 24.44
CA GLU A 318 -17.52 -6.58 23.22
C GLU A 318 -17.68 -7.99 22.65
N GLU A 319 -18.88 -8.55 22.80
CA GLU A 319 -19.25 -9.85 22.25
C GLU A 319 -19.96 -9.68 20.91
N VAL A 320 -19.77 -10.66 20.03
CA VAL A 320 -20.40 -10.67 18.71
C VAL A 320 -20.93 -12.07 18.42
N THR A 321 -22.08 -12.11 17.76
CA THR A 321 -22.66 -13.33 17.20
C THR A 321 -22.45 -13.29 15.69
N ILE A 322 -21.67 -14.22 15.15
CA ILE A 322 -21.39 -14.31 13.71
C ILE A 322 -21.61 -15.73 13.23
N ASP A 323 -22.46 -15.87 12.22
CA ASP A 323 -22.58 -17.05 11.39
C ASP A 323 -21.65 -16.90 10.19
N LEU A 324 -20.75 -17.87 9.99
CA LEU A 324 -19.89 -17.89 8.81
C LEU A 324 -20.73 -18.25 7.59
N ASN A 325 -20.65 -17.42 6.56
CA ASN A 325 -21.31 -17.66 5.29
C ASN A 325 -20.48 -18.66 4.45
N MET A 326 -20.52 -19.93 4.85
CA MET A 326 -19.79 -21.03 4.22
C MET A 326 -20.69 -22.26 4.12
N THR A 327 -20.60 -23.01 3.02
CA THR A 327 -21.32 -24.28 2.90
C THR A 327 -20.72 -25.33 3.86
N GLU A 328 -21.56 -26.21 4.40
CA GLU A 328 -21.11 -27.27 5.31
C GLU A 328 -20.05 -28.20 4.70
N GLU A 329 -20.11 -28.39 3.37
CA GLU A 329 -19.14 -29.18 2.61
C GLU A 329 -17.75 -28.53 2.66
N LEU A 330 -17.67 -27.23 2.37
CA LEU A 330 -16.40 -26.49 2.35
C LEU A 330 -15.79 -26.37 3.75
N LEU A 331 -16.64 -26.22 4.77
CA LEU A 331 -16.20 -26.20 6.17
C LEU A 331 -15.62 -27.55 6.60
N LYS A 332 -16.25 -28.67 6.21
CA LYS A 332 -15.76 -30.03 6.51
C LYS A 332 -14.54 -30.44 5.69
N GLU A 333 -14.43 -30.01 4.43
CA GLU A 333 -13.33 -30.43 3.56
C GLU A 333 -12.04 -29.62 3.81
N LYS A 334 -12.15 -28.29 3.93
CA LYS A 334 -10.97 -27.40 4.01
C LYS A 334 -10.66 -26.90 5.42
N TYR A 335 -11.68 -26.70 6.25
CA TYR A 335 -11.56 -25.98 7.52
C TYR A 335 -11.93 -26.80 8.76
N ASP A 336 -12.01 -28.13 8.63
CA ASP A 336 -12.35 -29.01 9.75
C ASP A 336 -11.39 -28.83 10.93
N GLY A 337 -11.97 -28.61 12.11
CA GLY A 337 -11.26 -28.30 13.34
C GLY A 337 -10.56 -26.93 13.40
N LYS A 338 -10.67 -26.08 12.37
CA LYS A 338 -10.09 -24.72 12.34
C LYS A 338 -11.12 -23.62 12.50
N LEU A 339 -12.28 -23.76 11.87
CA LEU A 339 -13.39 -22.79 11.93
C LEU A 339 -14.66 -23.46 12.44
N ALA A 340 -15.45 -22.71 13.21
CA ALA A 340 -16.79 -23.10 13.61
C ALA A 340 -17.81 -22.40 12.72
N PRO A 341 -18.96 -23.02 12.41
CA PRO A 341 -20.00 -22.39 11.60
C PRO A 341 -20.63 -21.19 12.32
N HIS A 342 -20.70 -21.25 13.65
CA HIS A 342 -21.31 -20.23 14.50
C HIS A 342 -20.33 -19.83 15.62
N TYR A 343 -20.22 -18.53 15.86
CA TYR A 343 -19.43 -17.97 16.94
C TYR A 343 -20.28 -17.05 17.83
N GLU A 344 -20.19 -17.26 19.14
CA GLU A 344 -20.76 -16.39 20.19
C GLU A 344 -19.69 -16.19 21.26
N GLN A 345 -18.76 -15.26 21.02
CA GLN A 345 -17.59 -14.99 21.85
C GLN A 345 -17.19 -13.51 21.76
N PRO A 346 -16.28 -13.04 22.63
CA PRO A 346 -15.70 -11.71 22.49
C PRO A 346 -15.12 -11.49 21.09
N LEU A 347 -15.40 -10.33 20.50
CA LEU A 347 -15.07 -9.97 19.11
C LEU A 347 -13.59 -10.21 18.77
N HIS A 348 -12.68 -9.87 19.69
CA HIS A 348 -11.25 -10.11 19.49
C HIS A 348 -10.89 -11.60 19.33
N GLN A 349 -11.62 -12.51 19.99
CA GLN A 349 -11.42 -13.96 19.87
C GLN A 349 -11.99 -14.48 18.55
N VAL A 350 -13.18 -14.01 18.16
CA VAL A 350 -13.80 -14.38 16.88
C VAL A 350 -12.92 -13.93 15.72
N VAL A 351 -12.49 -12.67 15.69
CA VAL A 351 -11.56 -12.15 14.66
C VAL A 351 -10.27 -12.96 14.63
N THR A 352 -9.68 -13.25 15.80
CA THR A 352 -8.46 -14.07 15.90
C THR A 352 -8.66 -15.48 15.36
N ALA A 353 -9.79 -16.12 15.67
CA ALA A 353 -10.11 -17.47 15.22
C ALA A 353 -10.33 -17.52 13.70
N VAL A 354 -11.09 -16.58 13.15
CA VAL A 354 -11.36 -16.49 11.71
C VAL A 354 -10.08 -16.22 10.92
N PHE A 355 -9.26 -15.24 11.34
CA PHE A 355 -7.95 -14.99 10.71
C PHE A 355 -7.01 -16.20 10.80
N ARG A 356 -6.99 -16.91 11.93
CA ARG A 356 -6.18 -18.12 12.09
C ARG A 356 -6.64 -19.24 11.16
N GLY A 357 -7.96 -19.41 11.01
CA GLY A 357 -8.54 -20.44 10.17
C GLY A 357 -8.29 -20.19 8.68
N LEU A 358 -8.54 -18.97 8.21
CA LEU A 358 -8.41 -18.59 6.81
C LEU A 358 -6.95 -18.36 6.38
N ALA A 359 -6.17 -17.60 7.14
CA ALA A 359 -4.78 -17.31 6.76
C ALA A 359 -3.81 -18.46 7.09
N ALA A 360 -4.26 -19.47 7.84
CA ALA A 360 -3.44 -20.58 8.34
C ALA A 360 -2.16 -20.13 9.08
N LYS A 361 -2.15 -18.93 9.66
CA LYS A 361 -1.00 -18.37 10.40
C LYS A 361 -1.11 -18.66 11.88
N LYS A 362 0.04 -18.95 12.50
CA LYS A 362 0.13 -19.10 13.96
C LYS A 362 -0.06 -17.74 14.64
N VAL A 363 -0.95 -17.70 15.62
CA VAL A 363 -1.16 -16.53 16.48
C VAL A 363 -0.07 -16.50 17.55
N ASN A 364 0.73 -15.44 17.55
CA ASN A 364 1.70 -15.18 18.61
C ASN A 364 1.02 -14.42 19.75
N GLN A 365 1.27 -14.86 20.98
CA GLN A 365 0.81 -14.23 22.21
C GLN A 365 2.03 -13.75 23.00
N PRO A 366 1.86 -12.84 23.97
CA PRO A 366 2.92 -12.50 24.92
C PRO A 366 3.52 -13.76 25.56
N ALA A 367 4.81 -13.70 25.87
CA ALA A 367 5.50 -14.83 26.47
C ALA A 367 4.87 -15.17 27.83
N LYS A 368 4.60 -16.45 28.07
CA LYS A 368 4.08 -16.93 29.37
C LYS A 368 5.07 -16.70 30.50
N ASP A 369 6.35 -16.68 30.17
CA ASP A 369 7.46 -16.50 31.10
C ASP A 369 7.70 -15.03 31.48
N PHE A 370 6.93 -14.10 30.90
CA PHE A 370 7.03 -12.68 31.19
C PHE A 370 5.74 -12.18 31.85
N SER A 371 5.89 -11.63 33.05
CA SER A 371 4.87 -10.85 33.74
C SER A 371 5.53 -9.60 34.27
N SER A 372 4.92 -8.45 34.00
CA SER A 372 5.35 -7.18 34.58
C SER A 372 5.20 -7.20 36.11
N HIS A 373 5.80 -6.24 36.79
CA HIS A 373 5.64 -6.06 38.23
C HIS A 373 4.17 -5.98 38.65
N HIS A 374 3.34 -5.38 37.81
CA HIS A 374 1.90 -5.22 38.02
C HIS A 374 1.05 -6.38 37.49
N GLY A 375 1.66 -7.51 37.09
CA GLY A 375 0.92 -8.66 36.55
C GLY A 375 0.44 -8.47 35.11
N GLN A 376 1.02 -7.52 34.37
CA GLN A 376 0.61 -7.16 33.02
C GLN A 376 1.58 -7.76 31.97
N TYR A 377 1.10 -7.97 30.75
CA TYR A 377 1.92 -8.55 29.68
C TYR A 377 2.71 -7.52 28.86
N GLY A 378 2.36 -6.24 28.96
CA GLY A 378 2.98 -5.15 28.22
C GLY A 378 3.52 -4.08 29.17
N ILE A 379 4.66 -3.49 28.80
CA ILE A 379 5.33 -2.45 29.57
C ILE A 379 5.09 -1.11 28.88
N LYS A 380 4.58 -0.11 29.61
CA LYS A 380 4.45 1.24 29.07
C LYS A 380 5.84 1.85 28.86
N CYS A 381 6.12 2.30 27.64
CA CYS A 381 7.38 2.97 27.29
C CYS A 381 7.19 3.91 26.09
N SER A 382 8.22 4.66 25.74
CA SER A 382 8.25 5.47 24.53
C SER A 382 9.36 5.02 23.58
N ILE A 383 9.10 5.10 22.28
CA ILE A 383 10.16 5.03 21.27
C ILE A 383 10.25 6.41 20.62
N LYS A 384 11.41 7.04 20.68
CA LYS A 384 11.57 8.47 20.33
C LYS A 384 10.52 9.31 21.08
N ALA A 385 9.73 10.10 20.37
CA ALA A 385 8.67 10.94 20.92
C ALA A 385 7.28 10.26 21.01
N SER A 386 7.16 8.97 20.65
CA SER A 386 5.86 8.27 20.62
C SER A 386 5.71 7.33 21.81
N GLU A 387 4.64 7.50 22.58
CA GLU A 387 4.27 6.59 23.67
C GLU A 387 3.60 5.31 23.14
N GLY A 388 3.86 4.18 23.80
CA GLY A 388 3.28 2.90 23.47
C GLY A 388 3.55 1.84 24.53
N PHE A 389 3.51 0.59 24.10
CA PHE A 389 3.67 -0.59 24.92
C PHE A 389 4.67 -1.54 24.28
N LEU A 390 5.67 -1.96 25.06
CA LEU A 390 6.62 -3.00 24.70
C LEU A 390 6.10 -4.36 25.21
N TYR A 391 5.96 -5.31 24.30
CA TYR A 391 5.60 -6.69 24.59
C TYR A 391 6.80 -7.60 24.36
N CYS A 392 7.08 -8.43 25.37
CA CYS A 392 8.05 -9.51 25.28
C CYS A 392 7.34 -10.76 24.75
N LEU A 393 7.63 -11.15 23.51
CA LEU A 393 7.14 -12.38 22.91
C LEU A 393 8.15 -13.51 23.11
N GLU A 394 7.79 -14.73 22.70
CA GLU A 394 8.65 -15.90 22.86
C GLU A 394 10.00 -15.80 22.14
N LYS A 395 10.03 -15.12 20.98
CA LYS A 395 11.20 -15.01 20.10
C LYS A 395 11.48 -13.58 19.60
N ALA A 396 10.78 -12.59 20.13
CA ALA A 396 10.85 -11.22 19.63
C ALA A 396 10.33 -10.19 20.63
N PHE A 397 10.71 -8.93 20.41
CA PHE A 397 10.07 -7.77 20.99
C PHE A 397 9.07 -7.18 19.99
N MET A 398 7.93 -6.73 20.50
CA MET A 398 6.94 -5.99 19.73
C MET A 398 6.57 -4.70 20.45
N PHE A 399 6.79 -3.56 19.81
CA PHE A 399 6.34 -2.26 20.31
C PHE A 399 5.17 -1.77 19.45
N VAL A 400 4.08 -1.36 20.11
CA VAL A 400 2.82 -0.89 19.50
C VAL A 400 2.25 0.27 20.33
N PRO A 401 1.43 1.18 19.78
CA PRO A 401 0.84 1.16 18.45
C PRO A 401 1.68 1.82 17.35
N LYS A 402 2.45 2.89 17.65
CA LYS A 402 3.16 3.67 16.63
C LYS A 402 4.54 4.14 17.11
N PRO A 403 5.60 4.01 16.30
CA PRO A 403 5.71 3.12 15.14
C PRO A 403 5.60 1.66 15.59
N ALA A 404 4.88 0.82 14.85
CA ALA A 404 4.85 -0.60 15.15
C ALA A 404 6.20 -1.23 14.80
N THR A 405 6.97 -1.64 15.82
CA THR A 405 8.35 -2.11 15.67
C THR A 405 8.46 -3.54 16.18
N TYR A 406 8.89 -4.45 15.31
CA TYR A 406 9.15 -5.85 15.65
C TYR A 406 10.66 -6.11 15.57
N ILE A 407 11.24 -6.65 16.64
CA ILE A 407 12.67 -7.00 16.70
C ILE A 407 12.79 -8.48 17.06
N SER A 408 13.34 -9.31 16.18
CA SER A 408 13.59 -10.71 16.51
C SER A 408 14.79 -10.84 17.45
N PHE A 409 14.73 -11.76 18.40
CA PHE A 409 15.85 -12.06 19.31
C PHE A 409 17.10 -12.54 18.57
N GLU A 410 16.96 -13.16 17.40
CA GLU A 410 18.10 -13.58 16.57
C GLU A 410 18.91 -12.38 16.07
N GLN A 411 18.25 -11.26 15.83
CA GLN A 411 18.86 -10.01 15.38
C GLN A 411 19.49 -9.22 16.53
N VAL A 412 19.22 -9.57 17.79
CA VAL A 412 19.74 -8.86 18.97
C VAL A 412 21.20 -9.26 19.21
N LYS A 413 22.07 -8.25 19.32
CA LYS A 413 23.48 -8.40 19.70
C LYS A 413 23.64 -8.28 21.21
N THR A 414 23.19 -7.16 21.77
CA THR A 414 23.27 -6.82 23.19
C THR A 414 22.11 -5.91 23.55
N ILE A 415 21.58 -6.05 24.77
CA ILE A 415 20.59 -5.15 25.37
C ILE A 415 21.30 -4.36 26.47
N VAL A 416 21.19 -3.03 26.43
CA VAL A 416 21.83 -2.13 27.39
C VAL A 416 20.76 -1.43 28.23
N PHE A 417 20.90 -1.50 29.55
CA PHE A 417 20.10 -0.72 30.50
C PHE A 417 20.85 0.56 30.86
N SER A 418 20.24 1.71 30.61
CA SER A 418 20.83 3.04 30.87
C SER A 418 19.90 3.91 31.72
N ARG A 419 20.47 4.78 32.55
CA ARG A 419 19.69 5.76 33.34
C ARG A 419 19.28 6.96 32.50
N VAL A 420 18.07 7.46 32.74
CA VAL A 420 17.60 8.73 32.18
C VAL A 420 18.24 9.89 32.97
N GLY A 421 19.14 10.62 32.30
CA GLY A 421 19.77 11.85 32.81
C GLY A 421 20.92 11.62 33.79
N GLY A 422 22.08 12.23 33.53
CA GLY A 422 23.33 12.10 34.31
C GLY A 422 23.33 12.72 35.72
N ALA A 423 22.17 12.91 36.35
CA ALA A 423 22.07 13.48 37.71
C ALA A 423 21.66 12.41 38.74
N VAL A 424 22.41 12.36 39.85
CA VAL A 424 22.59 11.22 40.76
C VAL A 424 21.41 10.92 41.69
N SER A 425 20.23 11.50 41.52
CA SER A 425 19.14 11.28 42.48
C SER A 425 17.76 11.54 41.90
N ALA A 426 17.01 10.45 41.71
CA ALA A 426 15.55 10.36 41.53
C ALA A 426 14.95 10.17 40.12
N SER A 427 15.66 9.59 39.15
CA SER A 427 14.97 9.05 37.96
C SER A 427 14.18 7.79 38.36
N ARG A 428 12.84 7.89 38.37
CA ARG A 428 11.92 6.75 38.57
C ARG A 428 11.85 5.83 37.35
N THR A 429 12.47 6.24 36.26
CA THR A 429 12.47 5.54 34.97
C THR A 429 13.89 5.25 34.49
N PHE A 430 14.01 4.29 33.59
CA PHE A 430 15.22 3.92 32.87
C PHE A 430 14.92 3.68 31.39
N ASP A 431 15.98 3.56 30.59
CA ASP A 431 15.91 3.31 29.16
C ASP A 431 16.54 1.96 28.82
N ILE A 432 16.02 1.30 27.79
CA ILE A 432 16.54 0.06 27.22
C ILE A 432 16.95 0.32 25.78
N THR A 433 18.23 0.11 25.48
CA THR A 433 18.75 0.18 24.11
C THR A 433 19.04 -1.22 23.60
N VAL A 434 18.32 -1.63 22.56
CA VAL A 434 18.51 -2.90 21.87
C VAL A 434 19.44 -2.68 20.68
N GLN A 435 20.66 -3.20 20.76
CA GLN A 435 21.63 -3.14 19.67
C GLN A 435 21.45 -4.34 18.73
N LEU A 436 21.31 -4.07 17.43
CA LEU A 436 21.12 -5.10 16.42
C LEU A 436 22.46 -5.61 15.86
N ARG A 437 22.49 -6.84 15.37
CA ARG A 437 23.69 -7.47 14.79
C ARG A 437 24.11 -6.85 13.46
N GLU A 438 23.14 -6.45 12.63
CA GLU A 438 23.36 -5.90 11.28
C GLU A 438 23.59 -4.38 11.28
N GLY A 439 23.80 -3.79 12.45
CA GLY A 439 23.87 -2.34 12.63
C GLY A 439 22.50 -1.73 12.95
N GLY A 440 22.51 -0.60 13.65
CA GLY A 440 21.31 0.06 14.17
C GLY A 440 20.98 -0.28 15.62
N GLU A 441 20.28 0.64 16.27
CA GLU A 441 19.81 0.51 17.65
C GLU A 441 18.35 0.94 17.78
N SER A 442 17.64 0.34 18.71
CA SER A 442 16.28 0.73 19.08
C SER A 442 16.23 1.03 20.56
N GLN A 443 16.08 2.30 20.90
CA GLN A 443 15.98 2.78 22.28
C GLN A 443 14.51 2.90 22.69
N PHE A 444 14.15 2.23 23.78
CA PHE A 444 12.88 2.34 24.47
C PHE A 444 13.10 3.14 25.75
N SER A 445 12.46 4.29 25.87
CA SER A 445 12.63 5.22 26.98
C SER A 445 11.44 5.24 27.94
N ASN A 446 11.62 5.88 29.10
CA ASN A 446 10.58 6.10 30.10
C ASN A 446 9.97 4.82 30.70
N ILE A 447 10.77 3.76 30.86
CA ILE A 447 10.31 2.51 31.49
C ILE A 447 10.38 2.66 33.01
N ASN A 448 9.32 2.29 33.75
CA ASN A 448 9.31 2.35 35.21
C ASN A 448 10.36 1.38 35.81
N ARG A 449 11.15 1.85 36.78
CA ARG A 449 12.21 1.07 37.45
C ARG A 449 11.73 -0.23 38.08
N GLU A 450 10.47 -0.33 38.47
CA GLU A 450 9.86 -1.56 39.01
C GLU A 450 9.89 -2.72 38.00
N GLU A 451 9.93 -2.40 36.70
CA GLU A 451 9.96 -3.38 35.60
C GLU A 451 11.36 -3.89 35.27
N GLN A 452 12.41 -3.35 35.90
CA GLN A 452 13.80 -3.75 35.63
C GLN A 452 14.05 -5.22 35.98
N LYS A 453 13.70 -5.67 37.20
CA LYS A 453 13.96 -7.05 37.65
C LYS A 453 13.21 -8.09 36.80
N PRO A 454 11.89 -7.94 36.53
CA PRO A 454 11.18 -8.86 35.64
C PRO A 454 11.80 -8.97 34.25
N LEU A 455 12.28 -7.85 33.69
CA LEU A 455 12.93 -7.84 32.38
C LEU A 455 14.30 -8.52 32.40
N GLU A 456 15.12 -8.29 33.42
CA GLU A 456 16.41 -8.96 33.58
C GLU A 456 16.26 -10.48 33.71
N ASP A 457 15.30 -10.93 34.51
CA ASP A 457 15.02 -12.35 34.68
C ASP A 457 14.52 -12.98 33.37
N PHE A 458 13.64 -12.29 32.64
CA PHE A 458 13.19 -12.75 31.32
C PHE A 458 14.32 -12.82 30.30
N PHE A 459 15.18 -11.79 30.23
CA PHE A 459 16.34 -11.80 29.32
C PHE A 459 17.34 -12.89 29.67
N ARG A 460 17.52 -13.21 30.96
CA ARG A 460 18.34 -14.33 31.42
C ARG A 460 17.74 -15.67 30.98
N ILE A 461 16.43 -15.85 31.13
CA ILE A 461 15.71 -17.07 30.68
C ILE A 461 15.86 -17.26 29.17
N LYS A 462 15.68 -16.19 28.38
CA LYS A 462 15.83 -16.23 26.92
C LYS A 462 17.29 -16.16 26.43
N GLN A 463 18.26 -16.19 27.34
CA GLN A 463 19.71 -16.20 27.06
C GLN A 463 20.18 -15.01 26.21
N LEU A 464 19.57 -13.83 26.41
CA LEU A 464 19.96 -12.59 25.76
C LEU A 464 21.15 -11.96 26.49
N ARG A 465 22.07 -11.36 25.73
CA ARG A 465 23.22 -10.65 26.30
C ARG A 465 22.76 -9.31 26.85
N VAL A 466 22.85 -9.13 28.16
CA VAL A 466 22.47 -7.90 28.86
C VAL A 466 23.71 -7.22 29.42
N LYS A 467 23.82 -5.91 29.20
CA LYS A 467 24.75 -5.02 29.88
C LYS A 467 23.94 -4.05 30.74
N ASN A 468 24.20 -4.01 32.04
CA ASN A 468 23.53 -3.10 32.95
C ASN A 468 24.51 -2.03 33.40
N GLU A 469 24.43 -0.84 32.79
CA GLU A 469 25.30 0.30 33.12
C GLU A 469 24.84 0.99 34.43
N MET A 470 23.61 0.73 34.88
CA MET A 470 23.05 1.30 36.10
C MET A 470 23.68 0.73 37.37
N ASP A 471 24.14 -0.52 37.34
CA ASP A 471 24.80 -1.19 38.47
C ASP A 471 26.31 -0.89 38.52
N GLU A 472 26.95 -0.70 37.37
CA GLU A 472 28.34 -0.27 37.28
C GLU A 472 28.53 1.10 37.95
N ASP A 473 27.60 2.03 37.74
CA ASP A 473 27.58 3.35 38.39
C ASP A 473 27.38 3.26 39.91
N ASN A 474 26.46 2.43 40.40
CA ASN A 474 26.24 2.26 41.84
C ASN A 474 27.48 1.70 42.53
N THR A 475 28.14 0.73 41.89
CA THR A 475 29.34 0.08 42.44
C THR A 475 30.54 1.03 42.41
N ALA A 476 30.64 1.88 41.38
CA ALA A 476 31.64 2.93 41.29
C ALA A 476 31.45 4.02 42.36
N ILE A 477 30.20 4.46 42.60
CA ILE A 477 29.86 5.44 43.64
C ILE A 477 30.10 4.86 45.03
N LEU A 478 29.73 3.60 45.30
CA LEU A 478 29.98 2.96 46.59
C LEU A 478 31.48 2.81 46.87
N LYS A 479 32.28 2.46 45.84
CA LYS A 479 33.75 2.41 45.94
C LYS A 479 34.37 3.80 46.16
N ALA A 480 33.81 4.85 45.55
CA ALA A 480 34.27 6.22 45.76
C ALA A 480 33.94 6.73 47.19
N ALA A 481 32.76 6.40 47.71
CA ALA A 481 32.36 6.74 49.08
C ALA A 481 33.22 6.02 50.14
N LEU A 482 33.49 4.72 49.97
CA LEU A 482 34.39 3.97 50.84
C LEU A 482 35.82 4.53 50.83
N ARG A 483 36.30 4.99 49.68
CA ARG A 483 37.60 5.69 49.58
C ARG A 483 37.61 7.04 50.29
N ALA A 484 36.49 7.76 50.29
CA ALA A 484 36.37 9.03 50.97
C ALA A 484 36.30 8.87 52.50
N GLU A 485 35.66 7.81 53.01
CA GLU A 485 35.67 7.47 54.44
C GLU A 485 37.04 6.97 54.92
N GLU A 486 37.78 6.22 54.10
CA GLU A 486 39.18 5.82 54.40
C GLU A 486 40.12 7.03 54.51
N LEU A 487 39.90 8.08 53.72
CA LEU A 487 40.69 9.33 53.76
C LEU A 487 40.29 10.27 54.90
N ALA A 488 39.13 10.09 55.52
CA ALA A 488 38.64 10.91 56.63
C ALA A 488 38.95 10.33 58.03
N SER A 489 39.44 9.08 58.11
CA SER A 489 39.75 8.37 59.36
C SER A 489 41.22 8.45 59.80
N SER A 490 42.07 9.18 59.08
CA SER A 490 43.49 9.32 59.43
C SER A 490 43.89 10.79 59.52
N ASP A 491 43.70 11.34 60.71
CA ASP A 491 44.30 12.60 61.16
C ASP A 491 45.36 12.28 62.23
N GLU A 492 46.64 12.35 61.85
CA GLU A 492 47.76 12.78 62.72
C GLU A 492 49.03 13.04 61.87
N GLU A 493 49.14 14.31 61.47
CA GLU A 493 50.28 15.22 61.63
C GLU A 493 51.74 14.90 61.15
N VAL A 494 52.31 15.97 60.57
CA VAL A 494 53.69 16.49 60.55
C VAL A 494 54.68 16.28 59.36
N VAL A 495 55.00 17.44 58.75
CA VAL A 495 56.23 18.01 58.14
C VAL A 495 56.77 17.63 56.73
N ALA A 496 56.44 18.53 55.79
CA ALA A 496 57.30 19.58 55.17
C ALA A 496 58.47 19.26 54.20
N ALA A 497 58.60 20.20 53.25
CA ALA A 497 59.71 20.55 52.33
C ALA A 497 59.60 19.91 50.92
N ARG A 498 59.54 20.62 49.77
CA ARG A 498 59.99 21.98 49.39
C ARG A 498 59.46 22.36 47.98
N ALA A 499 59.27 23.68 47.78
CA ALA A 499 59.27 24.48 46.53
C ALA A 499 58.27 24.09 45.42
N ASP A 500 57.56 25.00 44.76
CA ASP A 500 57.95 26.35 44.35
C ASP A 500 56.69 27.17 44.04
N ARG A 501 56.70 28.45 44.43
CA ARG A 501 55.70 29.45 44.05
C ARG A 501 56.42 30.47 43.18
N GLY A 502 56.01 30.57 41.91
CA GLY A 502 56.49 31.62 41.02
C GLY A 502 55.48 31.85 39.89
N SER A 503 54.65 32.88 40.05
CA SER A 503 53.77 33.45 39.03
C SER A 503 54.59 34.27 38.03
N ALA A 504 54.27 34.20 36.74
CA ALA A 504 54.28 35.35 35.82
C ALA A 504 53.80 34.92 34.43
N ALA A 505 52.92 35.73 33.87
CA ALA A 505 52.61 35.81 32.45
C ALA A 505 53.90 35.90 31.62
N GLU A 506 53.89 35.41 30.38
CA GLU A 506 54.01 36.24 29.17
C GLU A 506 53.58 35.42 27.95
N ASP A 507 52.88 36.18 27.10
CA ASP A 507 52.34 35.92 25.78
C ASP A 507 53.46 35.77 24.75
N SER A 508 53.40 34.78 23.84
CA SER A 508 53.90 34.90 22.45
C SER A 508 53.89 33.57 21.66
N GLU A 509 53.08 33.59 20.59
CA GLU A 509 53.42 33.27 19.19
C GLU A 509 53.90 31.84 18.82
N SER A 510 53.09 31.13 18.00
CA SER A 510 53.44 30.81 16.59
C SER A 510 52.37 29.98 15.86
N ASP A 511 51.89 30.58 14.77
CA ASP A 511 51.72 30.04 13.41
C ASP A 511 50.71 28.92 13.10
N ASP A 512 49.54 29.39 12.66
CA ASP A 512 49.02 29.36 11.27
C ASP A 512 48.58 28.05 10.54
N GLU A 513 47.46 28.27 9.82
CA GLU A 513 46.96 27.65 8.60
C GLU A 513 46.06 26.37 8.60
N ASP A 514 44.90 26.56 7.97
CA ASP A 514 44.02 25.62 7.26
C ASP A 514 42.91 24.84 7.99
N PHE A 515 41.71 25.44 8.09
CA PHE A 515 40.49 24.74 7.60
C PHE A 515 39.33 25.71 7.30
N LYS A 516 38.89 25.73 6.04
CA LYS A 516 37.75 26.53 5.56
C LYS A 516 36.42 25.98 6.06
N SER A 517 35.55 26.90 6.50
CA SER A 517 34.15 26.64 6.82
C SER A 517 33.33 26.44 5.55
N ASP A 518 32.55 25.35 5.48
CA ASP A 518 31.39 25.27 4.60
C ASP A 518 30.11 25.14 5.44
N SER A 519 29.40 26.26 5.45
CA SER A 519 27.96 26.46 5.36
C SER A 519 27.00 25.47 6.04
N GLU A 520 26.40 26.01 7.10
CA GLU A 520 25.05 25.70 7.57
C GLU A 520 24.04 25.98 6.45
N SER A 521 23.28 24.98 6.01
CA SER A 521 22.11 25.19 5.15
C SER A 521 20.84 25.18 6.00
N ASP A 522 20.46 26.37 6.46
CA ASP A 522 19.13 26.64 6.98
C ASP A 522 18.09 26.64 5.86
N VAL A 523 16.94 26.08 6.22
CA VAL A 523 15.77 25.87 5.37
C VAL A 523 15.03 27.19 5.23
N ALA A 524 14.90 27.73 4.02
CA ALA A 524 14.10 28.92 3.75
C ALA A 524 12.72 28.54 3.22
N GLU A 525 11.69 28.96 3.95
CA GLU A 525 10.29 28.90 3.55
C GLU A 525 9.98 29.86 2.38
N GLU A 526 9.11 29.40 1.51
CA GLU A 526 8.54 30.12 0.37
C GLU A 526 7.49 31.14 0.84
N PHE A 527 7.64 32.41 0.48
CA PHE A 527 6.54 33.26 0.00
C PHE A 527 7.09 34.59 -0.53
N ASP A 528 7.10 34.80 -1.84
CA ASP A 528 6.76 36.13 -2.36
C ASP A 528 6.16 36.02 -3.76
N SER A 529 4.92 36.49 -3.86
CA SER A 529 4.19 36.71 -5.08
C SER A 529 4.62 38.06 -5.64
N ASN A 530 5.10 38.05 -6.90
CA ASN A 530 5.32 39.19 -7.80
C ASN A 530 6.81 39.52 -8.04
N HIS A 531 7.41 38.86 -9.03
CA HIS A 531 8.67 39.31 -9.62
C HIS A 531 8.47 39.63 -11.12
N GLU A 532 8.42 40.92 -11.43
CA GLU A 532 8.71 41.46 -12.76
C GLU A 532 10.22 41.41 -13.00
N SER A 533 10.67 40.84 -14.13
CA SER A 533 12.05 40.99 -14.59
C SER A 533 12.07 41.75 -15.91
N SER A 534 12.55 42.99 -15.85
CA SER A 534 13.42 43.59 -16.87
C SER A 534 14.73 42.79 -16.92
N GLY A 535 15.51 42.66 -17.99
CA GLY A 535 15.51 43.22 -19.35
C GLY A 535 16.98 43.29 -19.82
N SER A 536 17.29 42.75 -21.01
CA SER A 536 18.39 43.10 -21.98
C SER A 536 18.52 41.95 -23.01
N GLU A 537 18.09 42.13 -24.27
CA GLU A 537 18.81 42.69 -25.45
C GLU A 537 19.98 41.76 -25.91
N ASP A 538 20.09 41.23 -27.15
CA ASP A 538 19.81 41.80 -28.48
C ASP A 538 19.57 40.73 -29.59
N GLU A 539 18.73 41.15 -30.56
CA GLU A 539 18.75 41.04 -32.05
C GLU A 539 19.13 39.71 -32.78
N GLN A 540 18.52 39.27 -33.90
CA GLN A 540 17.78 39.93 -34.99
C GLN A 540 17.11 38.87 -35.93
N GLY A 541 15.95 39.19 -36.52
CA GLY A 541 15.59 38.71 -37.88
C GLY A 541 14.15 38.21 -38.18
N GLY A 542 13.26 39.11 -38.63
CA GLY A 542 12.25 38.80 -39.68
C GLY A 542 10.75 38.81 -39.30
N ALA A 543 10.08 39.95 -39.56
CA ALA A 543 8.62 40.18 -39.48
C ALA A 543 7.90 39.84 -40.83
N ALA A 544 6.58 39.89 -41.07
CA ALA A 544 5.41 40.41 -40.36
C ALA A 544 4.10 39.87 -41.01
N SER A 545 3.00 39.84 -40.25
CA SER A 545 1.68 40.46 -40.54
C SER A 545 0.52 39.63 -39.98
N ASP A 546 -0.20 40.09 -38.95
CA ASP A 546 -1.45 40.86 -39.11
C ASP A 546 -2.02 41.26 -37.73
N ALA A 547 -2.67 42.42 -37.67
CA ALA A 547 -3.11 43.06 -36.44
C ALA A 547 -4.64 43.00 -36.29
N GLU A 548 -5.14 42.63 -35.11
CA GLU A 548 -6.50 42.99 -34.68
C GLU A 548 -6.55 43.37 -33.18
N GLU A 549 -7.16 44.52 -32.93
CA GLU A 549 -7.34 45.18 -31.64
C GLU A 549 -8.29 44.45 -30.68
N ARG A 550 -7.97 44.46 -29.38
CA ARG A 550 -8.86 44.05 -28.28
C ARG A 550 -9.56 45.26 -27.63
N PRO A 551 -10.86 45.18 -27.28
CA PRO A 551 -11.56 46.24 -26.57
C PRO A 551 -11.38 46.16 -25.04
N LYS A 552 -11.27 47.33 -24.39
CA LYS A 552 -11.20 47.54 -22.93
C LYS A 552 -12.56 47.30 -22.25
N LYS A 553 -12.58 46.63 -21.10
CA LYS A 553 -13.72 46.63 -20.16
C LYS A 553 -13.37 47.28 -18.82
N LYS A 554 -14.37 48.01 -18.32
CA LYS A 554 -14.37 49.00 -17.25
C LYS A 554 -14.35 48.37 -15.84
N ALA A 555 -13.78 49.09 -14.87
CA ALA A 555 -14.15 49.06 -13.46
C ALA A 555 -15.62 49.54 -13.29
N LYS A 556 -16.39 49.21 -12.25
CA LYS A 556 -16.09 49.38 -10.82
C LYS A 556 -17.31 48.88 -9.98
N THR A 557 -17.04 48.66 -8.69
CA THR A 557 -17.90 48.89 -7.49
C THR A 557 -19.07 47.95 -7.18
N GLY A 558 -19.08 47.52 -5.92
CA GLY A 558 -20.19 46.90 -5.20
C GLY A 558 -19.66 45.97 -4.13
#